data_AF-A0A3M1F0C9-F1
#
_entry.id   AF-A0A3M1F0C9-F1
#
_cell.length_a   1.000
_cell.length_b   1.000
_cell.length_c   1.000
_cell.angle_alpha   90.00
_cell.angle_beta   90.00
_cell.angle_gamma   90.00
#
_symmetry.space_group_name_H-M   'P 1'
#
loop_
_entity.id
_entity.type
_entity.pdbx_description
1 polymer ?
#
loop_
_entity_poly.entity_id
_entity_poly.type
_entity_poly.pdbx_seq_one_letter_code
_entity_poly.pdbx_strand_id
1 'polypeptide(L)'
;MFVGRKYQYREVEGPWDAVVIGSGIGGLACAALLAKAGKRVLVLERHYTAGGFTHTYTRKGFEWDVGVHYIGKVHREGSILRRVFDDITDGKLQWAPMDEVYDRIVFPDATYDFVAGRENFRERMTAYFPGEGKAISAYLEKVEEVRRATRDFFAQRAMPRLLGKLAYPLLSRPFREHARRTTIETLRALTRNEKLIGVLCGQYGDYGLPPGESSFAVHAMVVDHYLDGGAYPVGGASQIARTILPVIERGGGRVVVRAEVTRILTRQGRAEGVRLADGTEIRAPLVVSDAGVWNTFTRLLPDEPKCAPLRKALVRVPPSVAHVCLYVGLREEARVLGLPRTNLWIYPGYDHDANLRNYREDRNAPLPVAYISFPSAKDPDWPNRWPGRSTIEVIG
;
A
#
# COMPACT_ATOMS: atom_id res chain seq x y z
N MET A 1 -12.22 -13.33 11.45
CA MET A 1 -11.65 -14.65 11.83
C MET A 1 -10.12 -14.53 11.90
N PHE A 2 -9.46 -15.11 12.89
CA PHE A 2 -8.00 -15.00 13.09
C PHE A 2 -7.18 -15.72 11.98
N VAL A 3 -6.01 -15.17 11.60
CA VAL A 3 -5.06 -15.72 10.62
C VAL A 3 -3.67 -15.90 11.26
N GLY A 4 -3.15 -17.13 11.28
CA GLY A 4 -1.83 -17.51 11.80
C GLY A 4 -1.88 -18.55 12.92
N ARG A 5 -0.72 -18.90 13.49
CA ARG A 5 -0.62 -19.78 14.68
C ARG A 5 -0.42 -18.95 15.93
N LYS A 6 -1.20 -19.19 16.98
CA LYS A 6 -1.00 -18.51 18.26
C LYS A 6 0.35 -18.95 18.84
N TYR A 7 1.15 -17.99 19.30
CA TYR A 7 2.41 -18.27 19.96
C TYR A 7 2.29 -19.32 21.07
N GLN A 8 3.12 -20.36 20.93
CA GLN A 8 3.48 -21.36 21.93
C GLN A 8 4.96 -21.69 21.70
N TYR A 9 5.70 -22.07 22.73
CA TYR A 9 7.14 -22.34 22.60
C TYR A 9 7.47 -23.35 21.46
N ARG A 10 6.68 -24.42 21.34
CA ARG A 10 6.81 -25.43 20.27
C ARG A 10 6.59 -24.88 18.86
N GLU A 11 5.93 -23.74 18.72
CA GLU A 11 5.70 -23.08 17.43
C GLU A 11 6.91 -22.28 16.93
N VAL A 12 7.87 -22.01 17.81
CA VAL A 12 9.11 -21.28 17.45
C VAL A 12 10.36 -22.14 17.58
N GLU A 13 10.19 -23.41 17.94
CA GLU A 13 11.27 -24.39 18.06
C GLU A 13 11.74 -24.88 16.68
N GLY A 14 13.06 -24.97 16.51
CA GLY A 14 13.70 -25.56 15.34
C GLY A 14 15.00 -24.85 14.98
N PRO A 15 15.79 -25.40 14.05
CA PRO A 15 16.73 -24.59 13.32
C PRO A 15 15.95 -23.79 12.26
N TRP A 16 16.08 -22.47 12.28
CA TRP A 16 15.50 -21.57 11.27
C TRP A 16 16.59 -21.05 10.34
N ASP A 17 16.30 -21.02 9.04
CA ASP A 17 17.19 -20.38 8.07
C ASP A 17 17.02 -18.86 8.06
N ALA A 18 15.80 -18.39 8.35
CA ALA A 18 15.50 -16.97 8.44
C ALA A 18 14.39 -16.71 9.47
N VAL A 19 14.51 -15.55 10.14
CA VAL A 19 13.42 -14.96 10.94
C VAL A 19 12.95 -13.68 10.25
N VAL A 20 11.64 -13.53 10.09
CA VAL A 20 10.99 -12.31 9.59
C VAL A 20 10.20 -11.67 10.72
N ILE A 21 10.47 -10.40 11.01
CA ILE A 21 9.82 -9.62 12.07
C ILE A 21 8.67 -8.81 11.47
N GLY A 22 7.44 -9.15 11.81
CA GLY A 22 6.22 -8.55 11.25
C GLY A 22 5.66 -9.34 10.08
N SER A 23 4.33 -9.42 10.02
CA SER A 23 3.58 -10.11 8.96
C SER A 23 2.85 -9.15 8.02
N GLY A 24 3.42 -7.96 7.80
CA GLY A 24 2.99 -7.09 6.71
C GLY A 24 3.20 -7.75 5.35
N ILE A 25 2.63 -7.17 4.29
CA ILE A 25 2.72 -7.73 2.95
C ILE A 25 4.18 -7.91 2.49
N GLY A 26 5.08 -7.00 2.88
CA GLY A 26 6.51 -7.12 2.58
C GLY A 26 7.15 -8.34 3.26
N GLY A 27 6.88 -8.54 4.55
CA GLY A 27 7.37 -9.66 5.32
C GLY A 27 6.82 -11.00 4.85
N LEU A 28 5.52 -11.07 4.58
CA LEU A 28 4.86 -12.28 4.07
C LEU A 28 5.35 -12.64 2.65
N ALA A 29 5.47 -11.67 1.75
CA ALA A 29 6.00 -11.91 0.40
C ALA A 29 7.46 -12.39 0.47
N CYS A 30 8.30 -11.75 1.29
CA CYS A 30 9.69 -12.17 1.50
C CYS A 30 9.77 -13.60 2.06
N ALA A 31 8.96 -13.92 3.08
CA ALA A 31 8.92 -15.25 3.67
C ALA A 31 8.48 -16.32 2.67
N ALA A 32 7.46 -16.05 1.85
CA ALA A 32 6.99 -16.97 0.83
C ALA A 32 8.06 -17.24 -0.24
N LEU A 33 8.74 -16.20 -0.73
CA LEU A 33 9.82 -16.34 -1.71
C LEU A 33 11.02 -17.10 -1.14
N LEU A 34 11.39 -16.85 0.12
CA LEU A 34 12.44 -17.61 0.82
C LEU A 34 12.04 -19.08 1.01
N ALA A 35 10.77 -19.35 1.37
CA ALA A 35 10.25 -20.71 1.49
C ALA A 35 10.27 -21.46 0.15
N LYS A 36 9.91 -20.78 -0.95
CA LYS A 36 10.04 -21.32 -2.32
C LYS A 36 11.49 -21.59 -2.73
N ALA A 37 12.42 -20.80 -2.19
CA ALA A 37 13.86 -21.05 -2.33
C ALA A 37 14.41 -22.14 -1.38
N GLY A 38 13.53 -22.90 -0.70
CA GLY A 38 13.89 -24.02 0.16
C GLY A 38 14.37 -23.63 1.56
N LYS A 39 14.07 -22.41 2.04
CA LYS A 39 14.43 -21.95 3.38
C LYS A 39 13.28 -22.16 4.37
N ARG A 40 13.60 -22.64 5.58
CA ARG A 40 12.65 -22.66 6.70
C ARG A 40 12.61 -21.27 7.34
N VAL A 41 11.47 -20.59 7.17
CA VAL A 41 11.28 -19.21 7.61
C VAL A 41 10.31 -19.15 8.77
N LEU A 42 10.70 -18.47 9.85
CA LEU A 42 9.81 -18.14 10.95
C LEU A 42 9.38 -16.66 10.86
N VAL A 43 8.09 -16.42 10.65
CA VAL A 43 7.49 -15.08 10.69
C VAL A 43 6.90 -14.84 12.07
N LEU A 44 7.29 -13.74 12.72
CA LEU A 44 6.88 -13.37 14.07
C LEU A 44 6.05 -12.08 14.03
N GLU A 45 4.76 -12.20 14.33
CA GLU A 45 3.80 -11.12 14.36
C GLU A 45 3.42 -10.77 15.80
N ARG A 46 3.52 -9.49 16.17
CA ARG A 46 3.12 -9.00 17.49
C ARG A 46 1.60 -9.01 17.67
N HIS A 47 0.85 -8.64 16.64
CA HIS A 47 -0.60 -8.55 16.68
C HIS A 47 -1.24 -9.92 16.87
N TYR A 48 -2.54 -9.95 17.18
CA TYR A 48 -3.25 -11.22 17.33
C TYR A 48 -3.64 -11.86 15.99
N THR A 49 -3.37 -11.23 14.84
CA THR A 49 -3.65 -11.75 13.48
C THR A 49 -2.57 -11.29 12.50
N ALA A 50 -2.25 -12.12 11.52
CA ALA A 50 -1.31 -11.80 10.46
C ALA A 50 -1.92 -10.88 9.38
N GLY A 51 -1.05 -10.16 8.66
CA GLY A 51 -1.41 -9.36 7.47
C GLY A 51 -0.98 -7.89 7.52
N GLY A 52 -0.59 -7.34 8.68
CA GLY A 52 -0.30 -5.90 8.78
C GLY A 52 -1.51 -5.07 8.31
N PHE A 53 -1.33 -4.11 7.40
CA PHE A 53 -2.46 -3.33 6.86
C PHE A 53 -3.42 -4.12 5.94
N THR A 54 -3.15 -5.40 5.65
CA THR A 54 -4.03 -6.26 4.84
C THR A 54 -4.93 -7.18 5.68
N HIS A 55 -4.98 -7.01 7.01
CA HIS A 55 -5.89 -7.80 7.85
C HIS A 55 -7.30 -7.22 7.90
N THR A 56 -8.23 -8.03 8.42
CA THR A 56 -9.60 -7.61 8.73
C THR A 56 -9.89 -7.79 10.20
N TYR A 57 -10.90 -7.06 10.70
CA TYR A 57 -11.47 -7.33 12.02
C TYR A 57 -12.99 -7.45 11.94
N THR A 58 -13.56 -8.22 12.87
CA THR A 58 -15.00 -8.45 12.94
C THR A 58 -15.59 -7.85 14.21
N ARG A 59 -16.69 -7.11 14.10
CA ARG A 59 -17.41 -6.55 15.27
C ARG A 59 -18.90 -6.50 15.00
N LYS A 60 -19.71 -6.95 15.97
CA LYS A 60 -21.19 -6.91 15.90
C LYS A 60 -21.79 -7.50 14.61
N GLY A 61 -21.16 -8.54 14.06
CA GLY A 61 -21.62 -9.22 12.84
C GLY A 61 -21.19 -8.55 11.53
N PHE A 62 -20.26 -7.61 11.56
CA PHE A 62 -19.67 -6.99 10.38
C PHE A 62 -18.17 -7.26 10.34
N GLU A 63 -17.59 -7.18 9.15
CA GLU A 63 -16.14 -7.28 8.90
C GLU A 63 -15.67 -6.05 8.10
N TRP A 64 -14.53 -5.50 8.48
CA TRP A 64 -13.90 -4.40 7.75
C TRP A 64 -12.43 -4.68 7.50
N ASP A 65 -11.91 -4.14 6.42
CA ASP A 65 -10.48 -4.12 6.13
C ASP A 65 -9.85 -2.94 6.88
N VAL A 66 -8.59 -3.06 7.31
CA VAL A 66 -7.93 -1.95 8.02
C VAL A 66 -7.14 -1.00 7.13
N GLY A 67 -6.97 -1.33 5.84
CA GLY A 67 -6.14 -0.52 4.95
C GLY A 67 -6.07 -0.94 3.48
N VAL A 68 -6.73 -2.03 3.07
CA VAL A 68 -6.84 -2.37 1.64
C VAL A 68 -8.23 -2.00 1.16
N HIS A 69 -8.30 -1.03 0.25
CA HIS A 69 -9.56 -0.60 -0.33
C HIS A 69 -9.72 -1.05 -1.78
N TYR A 70 -8.60 -1.19 -2.51
CA TYR A 70 -8.49 -1.66 -3.89
C TYR A 70 -7.00 -1.75 -4.25
N ILE A 71 -6.66 -2.54 -5.26
CA ILE A 71 -5.29 -2.73 -5.75
C ILE A 71 -5.30 -2.65 -7.27
N GLY A 72 -4.48 -1.76 -7.83
CA GLY A 72 -4.30 -1.62 -9.27
C GLY A 72 -3.48 -2.77 -9.87
N LYS A 73 -3.58 -2.96 -11.18
CA LYS A 73 -2.80 -3.92 -12.01
C LYS A 73 -2.99 -5.42 -11.72
N VAL A 74 -3.58 -5.83 -10.60
CA VAL A 74 -3.73 -7.27 -10.27
C VAL A 74 -4.84 -7.98 -11.07
N HIS A 75 -5.82 -7.24 -11.59
CA HIS A 75 -6.79 -7.74 -12.57
C HIS A 75 -6.17 -7.99 -13.95
N ARG A 76 -4.95 -7.50 -14.21
CA ARG A 76 -4.23 -7.72 -15.46
C ARG A 76 -3.27 -8.90 -15.30
N GLU A 77 -3.61 -10.07 -15.84
CA GLU A 77 -2.81 -11.31 -15.76
C GLU A 77 -1.36 -11.14 -16.23
N GLY A 78 -1.13 -10.30 -17.24
CA GLY A 78 0.20 -10.00 -17.77
C GLY A 78 1.04 -9.02 -16.93
N SER A 79 0.51 -8.45 -15.84
CA SER A 79 1.24 -7.48 -15.03
C SER A 79 2.27 -8.15 -14.12
N ILE A 80 3.35 -7.43 -13.79
CA ILE A 80 4.37 -7.92 -12.86
C ILE A 80 3.76 -8.13 -11.47
N LEU A 81 2.90 -7.21 -11.03
CA LEU A 81 2.30 -7.28 -9.70
C LEU A 81 1.38 -8.51 -9.57
N ARG A 82 0.56 -8.80 -10.59
CA ARG A 82 -0.27 -10.01 -10.63
C ARG A 82 0.60 -11.27 -10.54
N ARG A 83 1.65 -11.37 -11.37
CA ARG A 83 2.59 -12.51 -11.32
C ARG A 83 3.25 -12.70 -9.96
N VAL A 84 3.62 -11.61 -9.26
CA VAL A 84 4.18 -11.70 -7.91
C VAL A 84 3.15 -12.26 -6.93
N PHE A 85 1.90 -11.77 -6.96
CA PHE A 85 0.84 -12.32 -6.12
C PHE A 85 0.56 -13.79 -6.44
N ASP A 86 0.47 -14.16 -7.72
CA ASP A 86 0.28 -15.54 -8.14
C ASP A 86 1.42 -16.44 -7.63
N ASP A 87 2.66 -15.96 -7.68
CA ASP A 87 3.79 -16.73 -7.14
C ASP A 87 3.70 -16.88 -5.62
N ILE A 88 3.54 -15.81 -4.86
CA ILE A 88 3.53 -15.90 -3.38
C ILE A 88 2.26 -16.54 -2.79
N THR A 89 1.24 -16.80 -3.61
CA THR A 89 -0.03 -17.43 -3.20
C THR A 89 -0.30 -18.77 -3.89
N ASP A 90 0.61 -19.26 -4.73
CA ASP A 90 0.38 -20.40 -5.63
C ASP A 90 -0.90 -20.23 -6.50
N GLY A 91 -1.16 -19.00 -6.95
CA GLY A 91 -2.32 -18.64 -7.78
C GLY A 91 -3.66 -18.70 -7.07
N LYS A 92 -3.69 -18.85 -5.74
CA LYS A 92 -4.93 -19.05 -4.98
C LYS A 92 -5.68 -17.76 -4.67
N LEU A 93 -5.01 -16.62 -4.63
CA LEU A 93 -5.64 -15.34 -4.36
C LEU A 93 -6.44 -14.87 -5.58
N GLN A 94 -7.75 -14.72 -5.39
CA GLN A 94 -8.68 -14.28 -6.43
C GLN A 94 -8.99 -12.79 -6.31
N TRP A 95 -9.23 -12.14 -7.45
CA TRP A 95 -9.43 -10.70 -7.56
C TRP A 95 -10.74 -10.40 -8.30
N ALA A 96 -11.58 -9.55 -7.71
CA ALA A 96 -12.77 -9.02 -8.35
C ALA A 96 -12.49 -7.59 -8.88
N PRO A 97 -12.74 -7.30 -10.16
CA PRO A 97 -12.56 -5.95 -10.69
C PRO A 97 -13.56 -4.96 -10.05
N MET A 98 -13.16 -3.70 -9.95
CA MET A 98 -14.05 -2.59 -9.62
C MET A 98 -14.99 -2.24 -10.77
N ASP A 99 -15.84 -1.22 -10.58
CA ASP A 99 -16.58 -0.59 -11.67
C ASP A 99 -15.65 0.10 -12.68
N GLU A 100 -16.16 0.39 -13.88
CA GLU A 100 -15.41 1.11 -14.92
C GLU A 100 -14.94 2.48 -14.42
N VAL A 101 -15.81 3.20 -13.71
CA VAL A 101 -15.41 4.34 -12.88
C VAL A 101 -14.88 3.79 -11.56
N TYR A 102 -13.56 3.77 -11.39
CA TYR A 102 -12.95 3.20 -10.18
C TYR A 102 -12.87 4.22 -9.05
N ASP A 103 -12.66 5.50 -9.38
CA ASP A 103 -12.65 6.62 -8.43
C ASP A 103 -13.52 7.77 -8.98
N ARG A 104 -14.24 8.45 -8.08
CA ARG A 104 -14.99 9.68 -8.37
C ARG A 104 -14.47 10.80 -7.50
N ILE A 105 -13.98 11.86 -8.13
CA ILE A 105 -13.46 13.06 -7.46
C ILE A 105 -14.61 14.06 -7.33
N VAL A 106 -14.98 14.39 -6.10
CA VAL A 106 -16.16 15.21 -5.76
C VAL A 106 -15.72 16.55 -5.18
N PHE A 107 -16.18 17.63 -5.81
CA PHE A 107 -16.04 19.01 -5.34
C PHE A 107 -17.43 19.62 -5.08
N PRO A 108 -17.53 20.80 -4.43
CA PRO A 108 -18.82 21.40 -4.11
C PRO A 108 -19.69 21.72 -5.34
N ASP A 109 -19.06 22.03 -6.48
CA ASP A 109 -19.73 22.45 -7.71
C ASP A 109 -19.84 21.34 -8.78
N ALA A 110 -19.00 20.30 -8.71
CA ALA A 110 -18.92 19.28 -9.76
C ALA A 110 -18.30 17.96 -9.28
N THR A 111 -18.52 16.90 -10.07
CA THR A 111 -17.90 15.58 -9.90
C THR A 111 -17.19 15.13 -11.17
N TYR A 112 -16.03 14.50 -11.01
CA TYR A 112 -15.18 14.05 -12.11
C TYR A 112 -14.88 12.56 -11.95
N ASP A 113 -15.27 11.77 -12.95
CA ASP A 113 -15.09 10.32 -12.95
C ASP A 113 -13.72 9.93 -13.51
N PHE A 114 -12.97 9.13 -12.75
CA PHE A 114 -11.78 8.46 -13.23
C PHE A 114 -12.18 7.10 -13.81
N VAL A 115 -12.15 7.03 -15.13
CA VAL A 115 -12.57 5.85 -15.91
C VAL A 115 -11.36 4.99 -16.21
N ALA A 116 -11.48 3.69 -15.98
CA ALA A 116 -10.42 2.72 -16.23
C ALA A 116 -10.01 2.70 -17.71
N GLY A 117 -8.70 2.71 -17.94
CA GLY A 117 -8.07 2.74 -19.25
C GLY A 117 -7.53 4.12 -19.59
N ARG A 118 -6.27 4.18 -20.03
CA ARG A 118 -5.58 5.44 -20.37
C ARG A 118 -6.35 6.32 -21.37
N GLU A 119 -6.88 5.70 -22.42
CA GLU A 119 -7.60 6.42 -23.47
C GLU A 119 -8.97 6.90 -22.96
N ASN A 120 -9.69 6.05 -22.23
CA ASN A 120 -10.95 6.39 -21.58
C ASN A 120 -10.78 7.57 -20.60
N PHE A 121 -9.72 7.54 -19.79
CA PHE A 121 -9.36 8.64 -18.89
C PHE A 121 -9.08 9.92 -19.68
N ARG A 122 -8.26 9.85 -20.75
CA ARG A 122 -7.95 11.03 -21.58
C ARG A 122 -9.21 11.64 -22.20
N GLU A 123 -10.05 10.81 -22.81
CA GLU A 123 -11.29 11.25 -23.45
C GLU A 123 -12.25 11.88 -22.43
N ARG A 124 -12.43 11.21 -21.28
CA ARG A 124 -13.29 11.71 -20.21
C ARG A 124 -12.81 13.04 -19.65
N MET A 125 -11.51 13.17 -19.35
CA MET A 125 -10.94 14.43 -18.86
C MET A 125 -11.03 15.54 -19.91
N THR A 126 -10.81 15.22 -21.20
CA THR A 126 -10.94 16.21 -22.28
C THR A 126 -12.37 16.69 -22.45
N ALA A 127 -13.36 15.81 -22.26
CA ALA A 127 -14.78 16.17 -22.27
C ALA A 127 -15.15 17.09 -21.10
N TYR A 128 -14.61 16.85 -19.90
CA TYR A 128 -14.83 17.71 -18.73
C TYR A 128 -14.11 19.06 -18.83
N PHE A 129 -12.99 19.13 -19.55
CA PHE A 129 -12.17 20.33 -19.71
C PHE A 129 -11.92 20.65 -21.19
N PRO A 130 -12.95 21.15 -21.92
CA PRO A 130 -12.78 21.56 -23.31
C PRO A 130 -11.65 22.60 -23.46
N GLY A 131 -10.72 22.36 -24.38
CA GLY A 131 -9.53 23.20 -24.60
C GLY A 131 -8.25 22.72 -23.89
N GLU A 132 -8.35 21.83 -22.90
CA GLU A 132 -7.19 21.30 -22.16
C GLU A 132 -6.62 19.99 -22.75
N GLY A 133 -7.14 19.51 -23.88
CA GLY A 133 -6.75 18.22 -24.46
C GLY A 133 -5.23 18.05 -24.69
N LYS A 134 -4.53 19.13 -25.06
CA LYS A 134 -3.06 19.13 -25.18
C LYS A 134 -2.37 18.95 -23.83
N ALA A 135 -2.82 19.66 -22.79
CA ALA A 135 -2.26 19.57 -21.45
C ALA A 135 -2.50 18.18 -20.82
N ILE A 136 -3.70 17.63 -21.00
CA ILE A 136 -4.07 16.28 -20.53
C ILE A 136 -3.20 15.21 -21.22
N SER A 137 -2.99 15.33 -22.53
CA SER A 137 -2.12 14.41 -23.27
C SER A 137 -0.67 14.49 -22.80
N ALA A 138 -0.13 15.70 -22.64
CA ALA A 138 1.22 15.92 -22.11
C ALA A 138 1.38 15.41 -20.66
N TYR A 139 0.34 15.53 -19.83
CA TYR A 139 0.32 14.96 -18.49
C TYR A 139 0.44 13.43 -18.52
N LEU A 140 -0.36 12.74 -19.34
CA LEU A 140 -0.30 11.28 -19.47
C LEU A 140 1.03 10.81 -20.06
N GLU A 141 1.69 11.61 -20.91
CA GLU A 141 3.05 11.36 -21.37
C GLU A 141 4.07 11.47 -20.23
N LYS A 142 3.94 12.47 -19.36
CA LYS A 142 4.79 12.62 -18.16
C LYS A 142 4.62 11.45 -17.19
N VAL A 143 3.40 10.95 -16.99
CA VAL A 143 3.16 9.73 -16.20
C VAL A 143 3.88 8.53 -16.80
N GLU A 144 3.83 8.39 -18.13
CA GLU A 144 4.50 7.30 -18.85
C GLU A 144 6.04 7.41 -18.82
N GLU A 145 6.60 8.63 -18.88
CA GLU A 145 8.03 8.87 -18.65
C GLU A 145 8.47 8.36 -17.27
N VAL A 146 7.71 8.69 -16.21
CA VAL A 146 7.98 8.21 -14.85
C VAL A 146 7.85 6.70 -14.76
N ARG A 147 6.85 6.08 -15.41
CA ARG A 147 6.70 4.62 -15.44
C ARG A 147 7.95 3.94 -16.01
N ARG A 148 8.48 4.44 -17.13
CA ARG A 148 9.72 3.92 -17.74
C ARG A 148 10.92 4.12 -16.83
N ALA A 149 11.08 5.34 -16.28
CA ALA A 149 12.17 5.66 -15.37
C ALA A 149 12.15 4.80 -14.09
N THR A 150 10.95 4.50 -13.58
CA THR A 150 10.73 3.66 -12.40
C THR A 150 11.17 2.21 -12.64
N ARG A 151 10.80 1.66 -13.81
CA ARG A 151 11.24 0.31 -14.22
C ARG A 151 12.77 0.22 -14.21
N ASP A 152 13.44 1.17 -14.83
CA ASP A 152 14.90 1.16 -14.96
C ASP A 152 15.59 1.39 -13.59
N PHE A 153 15.01 2.26 -12.75
CA PHE A 153 15.47 2.50 -11.38
C PHE A 153 15.39 1.28 -10.47
N PHE A 154 14.37 0.43 -10.63
CA PHE A 154 14.23 -0.80 -9.85
C PHE A 154 14.98 -1.98 -10.46
N ALA A 155 15.04 -2.08 -11.79
CA ALA A 155 15.79 -3.12 -12.49
C ALA A 155 17.27 -3.13 -12.07
N GLN A 156 17.90 -1.96 -11.87
CA GLN A 156 19.29 -1.90 -11.40
C GLN A 156 19.50 -2.50 -10.00
N ARG A 157 18.47 -2.50 -9.14
CA ARG A 157 18.56 -3.12 -7.82
C ARG A 157 18.60 -4.65 -7.87
N ALA A 158 18.14 -5.24 -8.97
CA ALA A 158 18.22 -6.68 -9.22
C ALA A 158 19.56 -7.09 -9.88
N MET A 159 20.38 -6.13 -10.32
CA MET A 159 21.67 -6.42 -10.93
C MET A 159 22.71 -6.87 -9.90
N PRO A 160 23.75 -7.62 -10.31
CA PRO A 160 24.92 -7.89 -9.48
C PRO A 160 25.51 -6.59 -8.91
N ARG A 161 25.96 -6.61 -7.66
CA ARG A 161 26.33 -5.40 -6.88
C ARG A 161 27.27 -4.44 -7.61
N LEU A 162 28.28 -4.94 -8.31
CA LEU A 162 29.24 -4.11 -9.04
C LEU A 162 28.58 -3.42 -10.24
N LEU A 163 27.85 -4.18 -11.04
CA LEU A 163 27.14 -3.67 -12.21
C LEU A 163 26.07 -2.66 -11.82
N GLY A 164 25.27 -2.96 -10.78
CA GLY A 164 24.27 -2.04 -10.25
C GLY A 164 24.87 -0.72 -9.79
N LYS A 165 26.04 -0.74 -9.13
CA LYS A 165 26.74 0.49 -8.72
C LYS A 165 27.19 1.34 -9.92
N LEU A 166 27.73 0.73 -10.96
CA LEU A 166 28.17 1.43 -12.17
C LEU A 166 26.99 1.98 -12.98
N ALA A 167 25.92 1.21 -13.09
CA ALA A 167 24.72 1.59 -13.84
C ALA A 167 23.83 2.60 -13.08
N TYR A 168 23.97 2.69 -11.76
CA TYR A 168 23.11 3.51 -10.90
C TYR A 168 23.00 4.97 -11.38
N PRO A 169 24.08 5.73 -11.61
CA PRO A 169 23.95 7.15 -11.98
C PRO A 169 23.12 7.35 -13.24
N LEU A 170 23.29 6.49 -14.24
CA LEU A 170 22.59 6.54 -15.52
C LEU A 170 21.12 6.13 -15.38
N LEU A 171 20.85 4.94 -14.83
CA LEU A 171 19.50 4.37 -14.77
C LEU A 171 18.59 5.06 -13.74
N SER A 172 19.16 5.71 -12.73
CA SER A 172 18.38 6.43 -11.71
C SER A 172 18.19 7.92 -11.99
N ARG A 173 18.93 8.50 -12.94
CA ARG A 173 18.87 9.94 -13.22
C ARG A 173 17.47 10.41 -13.63
N PRO A 174 16.79 9.79 -14.63
CA PRO A 174 15.45 10.24 -15.03
C PRO A 174 14.45 10.20 -13.88
N PHE A 175 14.46 9.11 -13.09
CA PHE A 175 13.59 8.99 -11.92
C PHE A 175 13.87 10.11 -10.90
N ARG A 176 15.14 10.40 -10.61
CA ARG A 176 15.51 11.48 -9.67
C ARG A 176 15.11 12.88 -10.14
N GLU A 177 15.14 13.13 -11.45
CA GLU A 177 14.73 14.43 -12.00
C GLU A 177 13.24 14.67 -11.75
N HIS A 178 12.39 13.67 -11.99
CA HIS A 178 10.97 13.75 -11.61
C HIS A 178 10.77 13.74 -10.08
N ALA A 179 11.58 12.98 -9.35
CA ALA A 179 11.40 12.84 -7.91
C ALA A 179 11.71 14.13 -7.13
N ARG A 180 12.55 15.01 -7.69
CA ARG A 180 12.95 16.29 -7.09
C ARG A 180 12.01 17.45 -7.37
N ARG A 181 11.09 17.30 -8.31
CA ARG A 181 10.08 18.32 -8.64
C ARG A 181 8.80 18.04 -7.89
N THR A 182 8.13 19.10 -7.47
CA THR A 182 6.81 18.94 -6.86
C THR A 182 5.78 18.62 -7.94
N THR A 183 4.68 17.98 -7.52
CA THR A 183 3.55 17.68 -8.41
C THR A 183 2.98 18.98 -8.99
N ILE A 184 2.81 20.02 -8.17
CA ILE A 184 2.26 21.30 -8.61
C ILE A 184 3.17 22.01 -9.63
N GLU A 185 4.50 22.00 -9.42
CA GLU A 185 5.47 22.58 -10.36
C GLU A 185 5.42 21.91 -11.73
N THR A 186 5.14 20.61 -11.74
CA THR A 186 5.04 19.85 -13.00
C THR A 186 3.74 20.15 -13.71
N LEU A 187 2.61 20.15 -12.99
CA LEU A 187 1.29 20.39 -13.59
C LEU A 187 1.09 21.83 -14.06
N ARG A 188 1.56 22.83 -13.29
CA ARG A 188 1.49 24.25 -13.69
C ARG A 188 2.38 24.59 -14.88
N ALA A 189 3.37 23.75 -15.19
CA ALA A 189 4.13 23.87 -16.44
C ALA A 189 3.35 23.37 -17.67
N LEU A 190 2.27 22.60 -17.48
CA LEU A 190 1.43 22.05 -18.55
C LEU A 190 0.15 22.84 -18.78
N THR A 191 -0.45 23.41 -17.73
CA THR A 191 -1.71 24.17 -17.81
C THR A 191 -1.79 25.26 -16.74
N ARG A 192 -2.62 26.29 -17.00
CA ARG A 192 -3.02 27.31 -16.01
C ARG A 192 -4.38 27.02 -15.36
N ASN A 193 -5.03 25.92 -15.74
CA ASN A 193 -6.34 25.56 -15.25
C ASN A 193 -6.24 24.87 -13.89
N GLU A 194 -6.34 25.65 -12.81
CA GLU A 194 -6.24 25.13 -11.44
C GLU A 194 -7.34 24.11 -11.10
N LYS A 195 -8.52 24.16 -11.75
CA LYS A 195 -9.55 23.12 -11.58
C LYS A 195 -9.08 21.77 -12.13
N LEU A 196 -8.51 21.76 -13.34
CA LEU A 196 -7.93 20.54 -13.92
C LEU A 196 -6.82 19.98 -13.03
N ILE A 197 -5.92 20.84 -12.53
CA ILE A 197 -4.85 20.44 -11.62
C ILE A 197 -5.41 19.79 -10.36
N GLY A 198 -6.42 20.41 -9.74
CA GLY A 198 -7.12 19.86 -8.57
C GLY A 198 -7.73 18.49 -8.86
N VAL A 199 -8.39 18.32 -10.01
CA VAL A 199 -8.96 17.03 -10.43
C VAL A 199 -7.88 15.96 -10.61
N LEU A 200 -6.82 16.24 -11.37
CA LEU A 200 -5.74 15.29 -11.62
C LEU A 200 -5.02 14.88 -10.33
N CYS A 201 -5.01 15.74 -9.32
CA CYS A 201 -4.44 15.47 -8.01
C CYS A 201 -5.42 14.84 -7.01
N GLY A 202 -6.64 14.47 -7.43
CA GLY A 202 -7.71 13.95 -6.57
C GLY A 202 -7.42 12.61 -5.87
N GLN A 203 -6.23 12.03 -6.04
CA GLN A 203 -5.79 10.82 -5.34
C GLN A 203 -4.60 11.09 -4.40
N TYR A 204 -4.28 12.35 -4.08
CA TYR A 204 -3.07 12.67 -3.31
C TYR A 204 -3.04 12.04 -1.90
N GLY A 205 -4.21 11.67 -1.37
CA GLY A 205 -4.31 10.93 -0.11
C GLY A 205 -3.59 9.59 -0.12
N ASP A 206 -3.45 8.94 -1.27
CA ASP A 206 -2.72 7.66 -1.41
C ASP A 206 -1.23 7.76 -1.07
N TYR A 207 -0.66 8.97 -1.12
CA TYR A 207 0.74 9.24 -0.77
C TYR A 207 0.91 10.34 0.30
N GLY A 208 -0.19 10.82 0.87
CA GLY A 208 -0.23 11.59 2.12
C GLY A 208 0.34 13.01 2.06
N LEU A 209 0.60 13.58 0.87
CA LEU A 209 1.10 14.95 0.71
C LEU A 209 0.36 15.68 -0.41
N PRO A 210 -0.02 16.96 -0.23
CA PRO A 210 -0.69 17.73 -1.27
C PRO A 210 0.26 18.05 -2.44
N PRO A 211 -0.25 18.55 -3.58
CA PRO A 211 0.54 18.80 -4.78
C PRO A 211 1.75 19.71 -4.61
N GLY A 212 1.70 20.69 -3.69
CA GLY A 212 2.81 21.59 -3.36
C GLY A 212 3.97 20.96 -2.62
N GLU A 213 3.73 19.86 -1.90
CA GLU A 213 4.74 19.17 -1.09
C GLU A 213 5.15 17.80 -1.67
N SER A 214 4.28 17.20 -2.49
CA SER A 214 4.48 15.85 -3.04
C SER A 214 5.44 15.82 -4.21
N SER A 215 6.21 14.73 -4.28
CA SER A 215 7.06 14.41 -5.42
C SER A 215 6.23 14.00 -6.65
N PHE A 216 6.49 14.59 -7.81
CA PHE A 216 5.77 14.21 -9.04
C PHE A 216 6.01 12.74 -9.41
N ALA A 217 7.19 12.19 -9.11
CA ALA A 217 7.46 10.76 -9.36
C ALA A 217 6.52 9.86 -8.55
N VAL A 218 6.22 10.20 -7.29
CA VAL A 218 5.30 9.43 -6.44
C VAL A 218 3.86 9.57 -6.95
N HIS A 219 3.44 10.80 -7.29
CA HIS A 219 2.14 11.06 -7.90
C HIS A 219 1.92 10.22 -9.17
N ALA A 220 2.86 10.28 -10.11
CA ALA A 220 2.78 9.54 -11.36
C ALA A 220 2.80 8.01 -11.15
N MET A 221 3.53 7.50 -10.15
CA MET A 221 3.50 6.07 -9.81
C MET A 221 2.12 5.61 -9.33
N VAL A 222 1.40 6.42 -8.54
CA VAL A 222 0.03 6.12 -8.10
C VAL A 222 -0.95 6.19 -9.26
N VAL A 223 -0.86 7.23 -10.09
CA VAL A 223 -1.70 7.36 -11.29
C VAL A 223 -1.49 6.17 -12.22
N ASP A 224 -0.24 5.81 -12.54
CA ASP A 224 0.09 4.63 -13.34
C ASP A 224 -0.37 3.31 -12.70
N HIS A 225 -0.44 3.24 -11.36
CA HIS A 225 -0.96 2.07 -10.68
C HIS A 225 -2.44 1.84 -10.93
N TYR A 226 -3.26 2.90 -10.94
CA TYR A 226 -4.72 2.83 -11.04
C TYR A 226 -5.29 3.21 -12.40
N LEU A 227 -4.49 3.68 -13.37
CA LEU A 227 -4.98 4.16 -14.67
C LEU A 227 -5.83 3.13 -15.42
N ASP A 228 -5.56 1.83 -15.25
CA ASP A 228 -6.35 0.74 -15.84
C ASP A 228 -7.48 0.22 -14.91
N GLY A 229 -7.83 0.98 -13.87
CA GLY A 229 -8.74 0.58 -12.80
C GLY A 229 -8.06 -0.19 -11.67
N GLY A 230 -8.89 -0.77 -10.80
CA GLY A 230 -8.46 -1.56 -9.65
C GLY A 230 -9.28 -2.82 -9.46
N ALA A 231 -8.83 -3.65 -8.52
CA ALA A 231 -9.51 -4.85 -8.09
C ALA A 231 -9.47 -5.00 -6.57
N TYR A 232 -10.38 -5.81 -6.05
CA TYR A 232 -10.52 -6.11 -4.64
C TYR A 232 -10.42 -7.63 -4.43
N PRO A 233 -9.77 -8.12 -3.36
CA PRO A 233 -9.62 -9.55 -3.11
C PRO A 233 -10.98 -10.20 -2.82
N VAL A 234 -11.33 -11.26 -3.55
CA VAL A 234 -12.56 -12.02 -3.29
C VAL A 234 -12.44 -12.67 -1.91
N GLY A 235 -13.42 -12.44 -1.03
CA GLY A 235 -13.41 -12.88 0.36
C GLY A 235 -12.72 -11.92 1.33
N GLY A 236 -12.36 -10.71 0.89
CA GLY A 236 -11.79 -9.63 1.72
C GLY A 236 -10.26 -9.63 1.84
N ALA A 237 -9.68 -8.56 2.37
CA ALA A 237 -8.22 -8.37 2.41
C ALA A 237 -7.48 -9.48 3.17
N SER A 238 -8.12 -10.10 4.16
CA SER A 238 -7.53 -11.21 4.93
C SER A 238 -7.13 -12.41 4.05
N GLN A 239 -7.71 -12.56 2.86
CA GLN A 239 -7.35 -13.60 1.91
C GLN A 239 -5.91 -13.47 1.41
N ILE A 240 -5.35 -12.26 1.39
CA ILE A 240 -3.94 -12.05 1.04
C ILE A 240 -3.05 -12.86 2.00
N ALA A 241 -3.19 -12.65 3.31
CA ALA A 241 -2.40 -13.42 4.28
C ALA A 241 -2.78 -14.92 4.25
N ARG A 242 -4.08 -15.25 4.22
CA ARG A 242 -4.55 -16.65 4.25
C ARG A 242 -4.02 -17.49 3.10
N THR A 243 -3.83 -16.90 1.92
CA THR A 243 -3.33 -17.62 0.74
C THR A 243 -1.79 -17.69 0.70
N ILE A 244 -1.09 -16.74 1.32
CA ILE A 244 0.38 -16.78 1.44
C ILE A 244 0.85 -17.79 2.51
N LEU A 245 0.17 -17.87 3.65
CA LEU A 245 0.58 -18.70 4.79
C LEU A 245 0.89 -20.17 4.39
N PRO A 246 0.02 -20.87 3.64
CA PRO A 246 0.28 -22.24 3.19
C PRO A 246 1.55 -22.39 2.35
N VAL A 247 1.95 -21.36 1.59
CA VAL A 247 3.19 -21.37 0.79
C VAL A 247 4.41 -21.40 1.72
N ILE A 248 4.38 -20.59 2.78
CA ILE A 248 5.44 -20.55 3.81
C ILE A 248 5.50 -21.89 4.56
N GLU A 249 4.35 -22.40 4.99
CA GLU A 249 4.27 -23.63 5.78
C GLU A 249 4.71 -24.87 4.98
N ARG A 250 4.42 -24.93 3.68
CA ARG A 250 4.88 -26.01 2.79
C ARG A 250 6.40 -26.06 2.67
N GLY A 251 7.08 -24.91 2.77
CA GLY A 251 8.54 -24.81 2.84
C GLY A 251 9.13 -25.15 4.22
N GLY A 252 8.31 -25.66 5.16
CA GLY A 252 8.73 -25.93 6.54
C GLY A 252 8.85 -24.67 7.41
N GLY A 253 8.34 -23.53 6.93
CA GLY A 253 8.24 -22.30 7.69
C GLY A 253 7.02 -22.25 8.61
N ARG A 254 6.92 -21.20 9.43
CA ARG A 254 5.77 -20.94 10.31
C ARG A 254 5.45 -19.46 10.37
N VAL A 255 4.17 -19.13 10.53
CA VAL A 255 3.70 -17.77 10.82
C VAL A 255 3.05 -17.75 12.19
N VAL A 256 3.71 -17.10 13.15
CA VAL A 256 3.34 -17.11 14.56
C VAL A 256 2.93 -15.71 14.99
N VAL A 257 1.75 -15.59 15.57
CA VAL A 257 1.17 -14.32 16.04
C VAL A 257 1.25 -14.21 17.56
N ARG A 258 1.00 -13.00 18.09
CA ARG A 258 1.22 -12.67 19.51
C ARG A 258 2.65 -12.95 19.96
N ALA A 259 3.59 -12.88 19.01
CA ALA A 259 5.02 -13.09 19.22
C ALA A 259 5.73 -11.75 19.02
N GLU A 260 5.70 -10.90 20.04
CA GLU A 260 6.35 -9.60 19.98
C GLU A 260 7.87 -9.76 20.08
N VAL A 261 8.58 -9.40 19.01
CA VAL A 261 10.03 -9.25 19.02
C VAL A 261 10.40 -7.94 19.68
N THR A 262 11.27 -7.99 20.68
CA THR A 262 11.74 -6.82 21.44
C THR A 262 13.16 -6.40 21.07
N ARG A 263 13.99 -7.34 20.60
CA ARG A 263 15.37 -7.09 20.18
C ARG A 263 15.78 -7.95 18.98
N ILE A 264 16.62 -7.40 18.12
CA ILE A 264 17.45 -8.18 17.20
C ILE A 264 18.77 -8.47 17.92
N LEU A 265 19.16 -9.74 17.96
CA LEU A 265 20.42 -10.18 18.57
C LEU A 265 21.55 -9.97 17.57
N THR A 266 22.64 -9.34 18.01
CA THR A 266 23.82 -9.11 17.16
C THR A 266 25.11 -9.57 17.83
N ARG A 267 26.04 -10.08 17.02
CA ARG A 267 27.40 -10.42 17.42
C ARG A 267 28.38 -9.90 16.38
N GLN A 268 29.36 -9.10 16.81
CA GLN A 268 30.33 -8.44 15.92
C GLN A 268 29.67 -7.64 14.77
N GLY A 269 28.51 -7.05 15.07
CA GLY A 269 27.68 -6.31 14.12
C GLY A 269 27.16 -7.15 12.96
N ARG A 270 26.83 -8.43 13.23
CA ARG A 270 26.02 -9.32 12.38
C ARG A 270 24.81 -9.75 13.19
N ALA A 271 23.63 -9.78 12.57
CA ALA A 271 22.42 -10.31 13.20
C ALA A 271 22.52 -11.85 13.33
N GLU A 272 22.10 -12.39 14.46
CA GLU A 272 22.17 -13.84 14.78
C GLU A 272 20.86 -14.41 15.34
N GLY A 273 19.80 -13.61 15.36
CA GLY A 273 18.51 -14.01 15.87
C GLY A 273 17.70 -12.85 16.42
N VAL A 274 16.67 -13.18 17.19
CA VAL A 274 15.77 -12.23 17.83
C VAL A 274 15.44 -12.65 19.26
N ARG A 275 15.04 -11.69 20.09
CA ARG A 275 14.48 -11.93 21.42
C ARG A 275 13.01 -11.52 21.45
N LEU A 276 12.16 -12.38 21.99
CA LEU A 276 10.74 -12.11 22.21
C LEU A 276 10.50 -11.36 23.52
N ALA A 277 9.28 -10.86 23.71
CA ALA A 277 8.87 -10.14 24.93
C ALA A 277 8.92 -11.00 26.20
N ASP A 278 8.77 -12.32 26.09
CA ASP A 278 8.89 -13.26 27.21
C ASP A 278 10.35 -13.66 27.53
N GLY A 279 11.32 -13.09 26.80
CA GLY A 279 12.75 -13.39 26.96
C GLY A 279 13.25 -14.54 26.08
N THR A 280 12.37 -15.27 25.39
CA THR A 280 12.77 -16.37 24.49
C THR A 280 13.68 -15.84 23.39
N GLU A 281 14.83 -16.46 23.22
CA GLU A 281 15.76 -16.17 22.12
C GLU A 281 15.61 -17.19 21.00
N ILE A 282 15.48 -16.70 19.77
CA ILE A 282 15.36 -17.53 18.57
C ILE A 282 16.54 -17.21 17.67
N ARG A 283 17.34 -18.22 17.33
CA ARG A 283 18.55 -18.08 16.51
C ARG A 283 18.24 -18.33 15.03
N ALA A 284 18.77 -17.47 14.17
CA ALA A 284 18.72 -17.63 12.72
C ALA A 284 19.87 -16.85 12.06
N PRO A 285 20.46 -17.38 10.96
CA PRO A 285 21.55 -16.70 10.26
C PRO A 285 21.07 -15.48 9.45
N LEU A 286 19.78 -15.40 9.15
CA LEU A 286 19.15 -14.27 8.45
C LEU A 286 18.01 -13.69 9.29
N VAL A 287 18.01 -12.36 9.45
CA VAL A 287 16.91 -11.62 10.08
C VAL A 287 16.42 -10.56 9.09
N VAL A 288 15.13 -10.61 8.76
CA VAL A 288 14.44 -9.62 7.92
C VAL A 288 13.47 -8.85 8.81
N SER A 289 13.50 -7.52 8.77
CA SER A 289 12.57 -6.68 9.53
C SER A 289 11.56 -6.00 8.61
N ASP A 290 10.29 -6.35 8.78
CA ASP A 290 9.14 -5.67 8.18
C ASP A 290 8.41 -4.78 9.23
N ALA A 291 9.04 -4.53 10.39
CA ALA A 291 8.49 -3.71 11.47
C ALA A 291 8.53 -2.19 11.17
N GLY A 292 9.01 -1.79 9.99
CA GLY A 292 9.28 -0.40 9.63
C GLY A 292 10.67 0.08 10.06
N VAL A 293 11.24 1.00 9.28
CA VAL A 293 12.63 1.47 9.44
C VAL A 293 12.86 2.12 10.81
N TRP A 294 11.92 2.93 11.28
CA TRP A 294 12.03 3.59 12.58
C TRP A 294 12.10 2.55 13.71
N ASN A 295 11.10 1.69 13.84
CA ASN A 295 11.06 0.65 14.87
C ASN A 295 12.29 -0.26 14.82
N THR A 296 12.73 -0.64 13.62
CA THR A 296 13.89 -1.52 13.44
C THR A 296 15.14 -0.90 14.06
N PHE A 297 15.46 0.34 13.73
CA PHE A 297 16.73 0.94 14.14
C PHE A 297 16.67 1.67 15.48
N THR A 298 15.52 2.16 15.91
CA THR A 298 15.41 2.88 17.21
C THR A 298 14.94 1.99 18.35
N ARG A 299 14.21 0.91 18.07
CA ARG A 299 13.66 0.01 19.10
C ARG A 299 14.27 -1.39 19.08
N LEU A 300 14.44 -2.01 17.91
CA LEU A 300 14.95 -3.40 17.84
C LEU A 300 16.49 -3.47 17.83
N LEU A 301 17.15 -2.44 17.32
CA LEU A 301 18.62 -2.27 17.24
C LEU A 301 19.11 -0.92 17.82
N PRO A 302 18.67 -0.48 19.03
CA PRO A 302 19.02 0.85 19.53
C PRO A 302 20.53 1.01 19.75
N ASP A 303 21.20 -0.05 20.19
CA ASP A 303 22.57 0.00 20.69
C ASP A 303 23.61 -0.48 19.67
N GLU A 304 23.20 -0.93 18.47
CA GLU A 304 24.12 -1.42 17.45
C GLU A 304 24.93 -0.23 16.87
N PRO A 305 26.27 -0.16 17.07
CA PRO A 305 27.07 0.99 16.65
C PRO A 305 27.09 1.18 15.13
N LYS A 306 27.07 0.09 14.35
CA LYS A 306 27.05 0.17 12.87
C LYS A 306 25.81 0.87 12.33
N CYS A 307 24.72 0.91 13.10
CA CYS A 307 23.47 1.55 12.70
C CYS A 307 23.37 3.01 13.14
N ALA A 308 24.35 3.56 13.88
CA ALA A 308 24.32 4.93 14.36
C ALA A 308 24.18 6.00 13.26
N PRO A 309 24.87 5.91 12.10
CA PRO A 309 24.70 6.88 11.02
C PRO A 309 23.26 6.87 10.45
N LEU A 310 22.66 5.69 10.33
CA LEU A 310 21.29 5.57 9.83
C LEU A 310 20.28 6.14 10.83
N ARG A 311 20.44 5.85 12.13
CA ARG A 311 19.61 6.47 13.18
C ARG A 311 19.66 8.00 13.13
N LYS A 312 20.85 8.59 12.94
CA LYS A 312 21.01 10.05 12.79
C LYS A 312 20.31 10.59 11.55
N ALA A 313 20.34 9.86 10.44
CA ALA A 313 19.64 10.25 9.21
C ALA A 313 18.11 10.17 9.37
N LEU A 314 17.60 9.16 10.07
CA LEU A 314 16.15 8.95 10.29
C LEU A 314 15.49 10.11 11.02
N VAL A 315 16.18 10.77 11.97
CA VAL A 315 15.65 11.95 12.69
C VAL A 315 15.29 13.11 11.74
N ARG A 316 15.87 13.15 10.54
CA ARG A 316 15.57 14.17 9.53
C ARG A 316 14.36 13.84 8.65
N VAL A 317 13.79 12.65 8.79
CA VAL A 317 12.61 12.23 8.03
C VAL A 317 11.38 12.50 8.90
N PRO A 318 10.55 13.51 8.57
CA PRO A 318 9.35 13.79 9.34
C PRO A 318 8.35 12.62 9.22
N PRO A 319 7.52 12.38 10.25
CA PRO A 319 6.41 11.45 10.13
C PRO A 319 5.46 11.85 9.00
N SER A 320 4.81 10.84 8.39
CA SER A 320 3.71 11.08 7.46
C SER A 320 2.43 11.50 8.22
N VAL A 321 1.34 11.71 7.49
CA VAL A 321 0.04 12.06 8.03
C VAL A 321 -0.61 10.88 8.75
N ALA A 322 -1.46 11.20 9.72
CA ALA A 322 -2.39 10.25 10.32
C ALA A 322 -3.77 10.40 9.67
N HIS A 323 -4.50 9.30 9.59
CA HIS A 323 -5.88 9.28 9.09
C HIS A 323 -6.83 8.83 10.19
N VAL A 324 -8.05 9.35 10.16
CA VAL A 324 -9.16 8.88 10.99
C VAL A 324 -10.09 8.06 10.12
N CYS A 325 -10.35 6.81 10.51
CA CYS A 325 -11.26 5.92 9.79
C CYS A 325 -12.54 5.68 10.60
N LEU A 326 -13.69 5.94 9.96
CA LEU A 326 -15.02 5.58 10.42
C LEU A 326 -15.50 4.34 9.66
N TYR A 327 -15.79 3.29 10.42
CA TYR A 327 -16.31 2.03 9.91
C TYR A 327 -17.82 1.96 10.13
N VAL A 328 -18.59 1.92 9.04
CA VAL A 328 -20.05 1.90 9.06
C VAL A 328 -20.53 0.52 8.64
N GLY A 329 -21.52 -0.01 9.36
CA GLY A 329 -22.20 -1.27 9.05
C GLY A 329 -23.70 -1.06 8.94
N LEU A 330 -24.29 -1.50 7.85
CA LEU A 330 -25.72 -1.36 7.55
C LEU A 330 -26.38 -2.74 7.52
N ARG A 331 -27.60 -2.84 8.06
CA ARG A 331 -28.39 -4.09 8.08
C ARG A 331 -29.26 -4.24 6.83
N GLU A 332 -28.61 -4.14 5.68
CA GLU A 332 -29.19 -4.40 4.37
C GLU A 332 -28.05 -4.72 3.39
N GLU A 333 -28.33 -5.47 2.34
CA GLU A 333 -27.34 -5.82 1.32
C GLU A 333 -26.94 -4.61 0.46
N ALA A 334 -25.66 -4.56 0.08
CA ALA A 334 -25.10 -3.48 -0.71
C ALA A 334 -25.87 -3.26 -2.03
N ARG A 335 -26.32 -4.34 -2.69
CA ARG A 335 -27.10 -4.29 -3.93
C ARG A 335 -28.48 -3.65 -3.75
N VAL A 336 -29.15 -3.89 -2.62
CA VAL A 336 -30.48 -3.34 -2.32
C VAL A 336 -30.36 -1.84 -2.03
N LEU A 337 -29.28 -1.45 -1.35
CA LEU A 337 -28.95 -0.05 -1.06
C LEU A 337 -28.36 0.71 -2.25
N GLY A 338 -28.03 0.04 -3.36
CA GLY A 338 -27.37 0.65 -4.51
C GLY A 338 -25.95 1.18 -4.22
N LEU A 339 -25.21 0.55 -3.29
CA LEU A 339 -23.84 0.95 -3.00
C LEU A 339 -22.91 0.62 -4.19
N PRO A 340 -22.08 1.57 -4.66
CA PRO A 340 -21.22 1.36 -5.82
C PRO A 340 -19.95 0.59 -5.44
N ARG A 341 -19.21 0.08 -6.43
CA ARG A 341 -17.82 -0.39 -6.23
C ARG A 341 -16.81 0.74 -6.41
N THR A 342 -17.20 1.84 -7.05
CA THR A 342 -16.46 3.11 -7.16
C THR A 342 -16.14 3.72 -5.81
N ASN A 343 -14.92 4.21 -5.59
CA ASN A 343 -14.62 5.01 -4.41
C ASN A 343 -14.94 6.49 -4.63
N LEU A 344 -15.20 7.20 -3.53
CA LEU A 344 -15.44 8.64 -3.56
C LEU A 344 -14.29 9.37 -2.89
N TRP A 345 -13.77 10.39 -3.55
CA TRP A 345 -12.77 11.32 -3.02
C TRP A 345 -13.39 12.71 -2.93
N ILE A 346 -13.76 13.14 -1.72
CA ILE A 346 -14.56 14.34 -1.49
C ILE A 346 -13.69 15.45 -0.95
N TYR A 347 -13.74 16.62 -1.60
CA TYR A 347 -12.90 17.77 -1.31
C TYR A 347 -13.73 19.04 -1.04
N PRO A 348 -13.28 19.92 -0.13
CA PRO A 348 -13.92 21.21 0.08
C PRO A 348 -13.59 22.22 -1.04
N GLY A 349 -12.55 21.98 -1.85
CA GLY A 349 -12.16 22.83 -2.98
C GLY A 349 -11.03 22.22 -3.82
N TYR A 350 -10.72 22.84 -4.96
CA TYR A 350 -9.70 22.34 -5.92
C TYR A 350 -8.25 22.56 -5.47
N ASP A 351 -8.01 23.51 -4.56
CA ASP A 351 -6.67 23.78 -4.00
C ASP A 351 -6.41 22.88 -2.79
N HIS A 352 -5.85 21.70 -3.06
CA HIS A 352 -5.56 20.68 -2.05
C HIS A 352 -4.56 21.14 -0.99
N ASP A 353 -3.61 22.01 -1.35
CA ASP A 353 -2.66 22.61 -0.42
C ASP A 353 -3.36 23.56 0.54
N ALA A 354 -4.28 24.39 0.04
CA ALA A 354 -5.11 25.26 0.88
C ALA A 354 -6.06 24.44 1.77
N ASN A 355 -6.70 23.40 1.25
CA ASN A 355 -7.58 22.54 2.03
C ASN A 355 -6.85 21.97 3.27
N LEU A 356 -5.63 21.44 3.08
CA LEU A 356 -4.84 20.89 4.18
C LEU A 356 -4.34 21.97 5.14
N ARG A 357 -3.88 23.12 4.63
CA ARG A 357 -3.42 24.25 5.45
C ARG A 357 -4.56 24.77 6.34
N ASN A 358 -5.74 25.01 5.76
CA ASN A 358 -6.91 25.49 6.50
C ASN A 358 -7.30 24.54 7.64
N TYR A 359 -7.32 23.24 7.39
CA TYR A 359 -7.62 22.25 8.43
C TYR A 359 -6.52 22.10 9.49
N ARG A 360 -5.25 22.35 9.13
CA ARG A 360 -4.15 22.38 10.12
C ARG A 360 -4.24 23.60 11.03
N GLU A 361 -4.67 24.74 10.50
CA GLU A 361 -4.83 26.00 11.23
C GLU A 361 -6.11 26.02 12.09
N ASP A 362 -7.22 25.47 11.59
CA ASP A 362 -8.47 25.32 12.33
C ASP A 362 -9.04 23.89 12.18
N ARG A 363 -9.12 23.17 13.31
CA ARG A 363 -9.65 21.80 13.34
C ARG A 363 -11.17 21.72 13.18
N ASN A 364 -11.87 22.86 13.17
CA ASN A 364 -13.29 22.94 12.85
C ASN A 364 -13.54 23.23 11.37
N ALA A 365 -12.51 23.55 10.59
CA ALA A 365 -12.63 23.67 9.14
C ALA A 365 -13.01 22.31 8.51
N PRO A 366 -13.58 22.30 7.30
CA PRO A 366 -13.87 21.05 6.59
C PRO A 366 -12.64 20.14 6.49
N LEU A 367 -12.87 18.82 6.52
CA LEU A 367 -11.80 17.84 6.28
C LEU A 367 -11.13 18.14 4.93
N PRO A 368 -9.79 18.05 4.84
CA PRO A 368 -9.08 18.38 3.63
C PRO A 368 -9.38 17.41 2.49
N VAL A 369 -9.72 16.17 2.86
CA VAL A 369 -10.25 15.13 1.98
C VAL A 369 -11.09 14.17 2.83
N ALA A 370 -12.18 13.67 2.26
CA ALA A 370 -12.88 12.49 2.79
C ALA A 370 -12.94 11.42 1.70
N TYR A 371 -12.30 10.29 1.95
CA TYR A 371 -12.33 9.11 1.09
C TYR A 371 -13.41 8.13 1.57
N ILE A 372 -14.25 7.63 0.66
CA ILE A 372 -15.30 6.66 0.97
C ILE A 372 -15.12 5.42 0.10
N SER A 373 -15.07 4.25 0.74
CA SER A 373 -14.94 2.93 0.11
C SER A 373 -16.08 2.02 0.56
N PHE A 374 -16.48 1.09 -0.33
CA PHE A 374 -17.59 0.16 -0.13
C PHE A 374 -17.12 -1.30 -0.23
N PRO A 375 -16.38 -1.86 0.76
CA PRO A 375 -15.80 -3.21 0.67
C PRO A 375 -16.84 -4.30 0.36
N SER A 376 -17.98 -4.25 1.05
CA SER A 376 -19.08 -5.22 0.83
C SER A 376 -19.67 -5.22 -0.58
N ALA A 377 -19.60 -4.09 -1.30
CA ALA A 377 -20.06 -4.01 -2.69
C ALA A 377 -19.00 -4.56 -3.66
N LYS A 378 -17.72 -4.42 -3.30
CA LYS A 378 -16.57 -4.85 -4.11
C LYS A 378 -16.31 -6.36 -4.03
N ASP A 379 -16.65 -6.98 -2.90
CA ASP A 379 -16.46 -8.41 -2.69
C ASP A 379 -17.68 -9.23 -3.14
N PRO A 380 -17.60 -9.99 -4.26
CA PRO A 380 -18.72 -10.80 -4.72
C PRO A 380 -19.06 -11.96 -3.76
N ASP A 381 -18.14 -12.37 -2.89
CA ASP A 381 -18.40 -13.42 -1.89
C ASP A 381 -19.03 -12.85 -0.60
N TRP A 382 -19.16 -11.54 -0.48
CA TRP A 382 -19.71 -10.90 0.72
C TRP A 382 -21.10 -11.42 1.12
N PRO A 383 -22.10 -11.55 0.21
CA PRO A 383 -23.44 -12.00 0.59
C PRO A 383 -23.47 -13.43 1.15
N ASN A 384 -22.52 -14.29 0.77
CA ASN A 384 -22.41 -15.65 1.29
C ASN A 384 -21.89 -15.66 2.73
N ARG A 385 -20.96 -14.75 3.06
CA ARG A 385 -20.31 -14.68 4.38
C ARG A 385 -21.10 -13.82 5.37
N TRP A 386 -21.78 -12.79 4.89
CA TRP A 386 -22.44 -11.77 5.70
C TRP A 386 -23.82 -11.38 5.09
N PRO A 387 -24.78 -12.31 5.02
CA PRO A 387 -26.08 -12.06 4.38
C PRO A 387 -26.86 -10.93 5.07
N GLY A 388 -27.57 -10.12 4.27
CA GLY A 388 -28.38 -9.00 4.77
C GLY A 388 -27.58 -7.86 5.39
N ARG A 389 -26.29 -7.71 5.05
CA ARG A 389 -25.39 -6.70 5.62
C ARG A 389 -24.53 -6.04 4.55
N SER A 390 -24.09 -4.83 4.82
CA SER A 390 -23.10 -4.10 4.03
C SER A 390 -22.21 -3.25 4.92
N THR A 391 -21.06 -2.87 4.38
CA THR A 391 -20.01 -2.09 5.04
C THR A 391 -19.52 -0.95 4.16
N ILE A 392 -19.22 0.16 4.83
CA ILE A 392 -18.66 1.38 4.27
C ILE A 392 -17.48 1.79 5.16
N GLU A 393 -16.43 2.29 4.54
CA GLU A 393 -15.25 2.85 5.19
C GLU A 393 -15.12 4.31 4.77
N VAL A 394 -15.02 5.21 5.75
CA VAL A 394 -14.83 6.65 5.53
C VAL A 394 -13.51 7.06 6.17
N ILE A 395 -12.61 7.66 5.40
CA ILE A 395 -11.26 8.04 5.84
C ILE A 395 -11.09 9.54 5.65
N GLY A 396 -10.59 10.24 6.66
CA GLY A 396 -10.32 11.68 6.63
C GLY A 396 -9.08 12.11 7.38
#